data_AF-A0A8C5S173-F1
#
_entry.id   AF-A0A8C5S173-F1
#
_cell.length_a   1.000
_cell.length_b   1.000
_cell.length_c   1.000
_cell.angle_alpha   90.00
_cell.angle_beta   90.00
_cell.angle_gamma   90.00
#
_symmetry.space_group_name_H-M   'P 1'
#
loop_
_entity.id
_entity.type
_entity.pdbx_description
1 polymer ?
#
loop_
_entity_poly.entity_id
_entity_poly.type
_entity_poly.pdbx_seq_one_letter_code
_entity_poly.pdbx_strand_id
1 'polypeptide(L)'
;VSHNHHNYDTSQLELSCFEFLQEDQGGPAVLVADPPFGGLVEALASSFQKLMAMWSSGGGSITSKELPILWIFPYFFEPRILEFFPSFTMLDYQVDYDNHVLYKHGKRGRKQSPVRIFTNLSPRSIVLPATEGYRFCPLCQRYVSNENRHCDTCHSCTSKDGRRWTHCNLCKKCVKPSWLHCSICNRCALPTHPCEGAQAGCFVCGEADHKRTTCPNRQRTCRFGGFLVDVS
;
A
#
# COMPACT_ATOMS: atom_id res chain seq x y z
N VAL A 1 5.12 -5.80 29.45
CA VAL A 1 6.41 -6.53 29.48
C VAL A 1 7.34 -5.83 28.51
N SER A 2 8.46 -5.37 29.04
CA SER A 2 9.41 -4.37 28.54
C SER A 2 9.95 -4.58 27.12
N HIS A 3 9.89 -3.54 26.28
CA HIS A 3 10.84 -3.38 25.19
C HIS A 3 12.08 -2.70 25.77
N ASN A 4 13.22 -3.39 25.72
CA ASN A 4 14.47 -3.00 26.34
C ASN A 4 14.91 -1.58 25.97
N HIS A 5 15.29 -0.81 27.00
CA HIS A 5 16.09 0.40 26.88
C HIS A 5 17.47 0.08 26.30
N HIS A 6 17.64 0.30 25.00
CA HIS A 6 18.95 0.65 24.47
C HIS A 6 18.92 2.15 24.22
N ASN A 7 19.55 2.89 25.13
CA ASN A 7 19.87 4.30 24.93
C ASN A 7 21.02 4.34 23.92
N TYR A 8 20.68 4.28 22.64
CA TYR A 8 21.62 4.65 21.60
C TYR A 8 21.90 6.14 21.75
N ASP A 9 23.17 6.53 21.73
CA ASP A 9 23.54 7.94 21.61
C ASP A 9 23.13 8.40 20.21
N THR A 10 21.93 8.97 20.13
CA THR A 10 21.31 9.40 18.87
C THR A 10 22.17 10.43 18.16
N SER A 11 22.93 11.24 18.91
CA SER A 11 23.79 12.27 18.34
C SER A 11 24.98 11.67 17.59
N GLN A 12 25.62 10.64 18.14
CA GLN A 12 26.75 9.96 17.48
C GLN A 12 26.29 9.15 16.26
N LEU A 13 25.12 8.52 16.32
CA LEU A 13 24.56 7.79 15.18
C LEU A 13 24.14 8.71 14.04
N GLU A 14 23.54 9.87 14.37
CA GLU A 14 23.18 10.88 13.38
C GLU A 14 24.43 11.44 12.69
N LEU A 15 25.49 11.72 13.44
CA LEU A 15 26.78 12.15 12.90
C LEU A 15 27.40 11.10 11.98
N SER A 16 27.47 9.84 12.41
CA SER A 16 28.02 8.75 11.59
C SER A 16 27.21 8.53 10.31
N CYS A 17 25.88 8.61 10.38
CA CYS A 17 25.00 8.52 9.21
C CYS A 17 25.21 9.70 8.25
N PHE A 18 25.33 10.91 8.78
CA PHE A 18 25.62 12.11 7.99
C PHE A 18 26.98 12.00 7.29
N GLU A 19 28.02 11.60 8.02
CA GLU A 19 29.36 11.38 7.46
C GLU A 19 29.32 10.37 6.32
N PHE A 20 28.68 9.22 6.51
CA PHE A 20 28.52 8.20 5.47
C PHE A 20 27.80 8.73 4.23
N LEU A 21 26.70 9.49 4.40
CA LEU A 21 25.96 10.07 3.28
C LEU A 21 26.77 11.15 2.53
N GLN A 22 27.79 11.72 3.17
CA GLN A 22 28.68 12.72 2.59
C GLN A 22 30.04 12.18 2.15
N GLU A 23 30.31 10.88 2.37
CA GLU A 23 31.51 10.22 1.87
C GLU A 23 31.61 10.37 0.34
N ASP A 24 32.85 10.42 -0.16
CA ASP A 24 33.16 10.55 -1.59
C ASP A 24 32.49 11.78 -2.28
N GLN A 25 32.33 12.88 -1.54
CA GLN A 25 31.66 14.11 -2.01
C GLN A 25 30.22 13.88 -2.50
N GLY A 26 29.49 12.93 -1.88
CA GLY A 26 28.18 12.51 -2.34
C GLY A 26 28.27 11.53 -3.52
N GLY A 27 29.22 10.59 -3.45
CA GLY A 27 29.34 9.48 -4.38
C GLY A 27 28.05 8.64 -4.47
N PRO A 28 27.93 7.72 -5.44
CA PRO A 28 26.66 7.06 -5.73
C PRO A 28 26.15 6.24 -4.53
N ALA A 29 25.11 6.74 -3.87
CA ALA A 29 24.42 6.05 -2.78
C ALA A 29 22.98 5.67 -3.17
N VAL A 30 22.45 4.63 -2.52
CA VAL A 30 21.03 4.25 -2.61
C VAL A 30 20.54 3.84 -1.22
N LEU A 31 19.41 4.37 -0.80
CA LEU A 31 18.74 3.95 0.42
C LEU A 31 17.79 2.79 0.10
N VAL A 32 18.04 1.62 0.69
CA VAL A 32 17.14 0.46 0.59
C VAL A 32 16.47 0.25 1.95
N ALA A 33 15.15 0.23 1.99
CA ALA A 33 14.39 0.12 3.23
C ALA A 33 13.29 -0.94 3.14
N ASP A 34 13.29 -1.88 4.08
CA ASP A 34 12.22 -2.87 4.30
C ASP A 34 11.66 -2.75 5.74
N PRO A 35 10.90 -1.69 6.04
CA PRO A 35 10.40 -1.44 7.38
C PRO A 35 9.18 -2.32 7.72
N PRO A 36 8.88 -2.53 9.01
CA PRO A 36 7.72 -3.31 9.44
C PRO A 36 6.40 -2.70 8.92
N PHE A 37 5.56 -3.54 8.28
CA PHE A 37 4.32 -3.08 7.62
C PHE A 37 3.26 -2.53 8.57
N GLY A 38 3.31 -2.91 9.85
CA GLY A 38 2.40 -2.40 10.88
C GLY A 38 2.76 -1.01 11.41
N GLY A 39 3.89 -0.43 10.98
CA GLY A 39 4.31 0.92 11.35
C GLY A 39 3.45 2.01 10.71
N LEU A 40 3.47 3.21 11.31
CA LEU A 40 2.84 4.39 10.72
C LEU A 40 3.66 4.84 9.50
N VAL A 41 3.08 4.75 8.30
CA VAL A 41 3.69 5.18 7.02
C VAL A 41 4.26 6.60 7.11
N GLU A 42 3.59 7.47 7.85
CA GLU A 42 4.00 8.87 8.08
C GLU A 42 5.30 8.98 8.87
N ALA A 43 5.51 8.17 9.90
CA ALA A 43 6.75 8.17 10.67
C ALA A 43 7.92 7.71 9.80
N LEU A 44 7.71 6.68 8.96
CA LEU A 44 8.70 6.20 7.99
C LEU A 44 9.02 7.29 6.95
N ALA A 45 8.00 7.95 6.41
CA ALA A 45 8.18 9.05 5.46
C ALA A 45 8.99 10.20 6.08
N SER A 46 8.69 10.58 7.32
CA SER A 46 9.46 11.59 8.05
C SER A 46 10.94 11.20 8.21
N SER A 47 11.22 9.93 8.53
CA SER A 47 12.59 9.42 8.59
C SER A 47 13.32 9.51 7.25
N PHE A 48 12.66 9.16 6.14
CA PHE A 48 13.26 9.29 4.81
C PHE A 48 13.51 10.75 4.43
N GLN A 49 12.59 11.67 4.74
CA GLN A 49 12.77 13.09 4.50
C GLN A 49 13.99 13.65 5.25
N LYS A 50 14.24 13.20 6.48
CA LYS A 50 15.46 13.56 7.23
C LYS A 50 16.72 13.04 6.53
N LEU A 51 16.72 11.80 6.05
CA LEU A 51 17.84 11.23 5.28
C LEU A 51 18.09 12.00 3.97
N MET A 52 17.04 12.36 3.24
CA MET A 52 17.13 13.19 2.04
C MET A 52 17.65 14.59 2.33
N ALA A 53 17.27 15.20 3.45
CA ALA A 53 17.80 16.48 3.89
C ALA A 53 19.29 16.39 4.21
N MET A 54 19.70 15.37 4.97
CA MET A 54 21.11 15.12 5.28
C MET A 54 21.96 14.92 4.02
N TRP A 55 21.45 14.18 3.03
CA TRP A 55 22.07 14.02 1.71
C TRP A 55 22.25 15.37 0.99
N SER A 56 21.22 16.21 1.00
CA SER A 56 21.21 17.48 0.26
C SER A 56 22.08 18.58 0.88
N SER A 57 22.40 18.50 2.19
CA SER A 57 23.09 19.57 2.92
C SER A 57 24.60 19.66 2.69
N GLY A 58 25.25 18.65 2.10
CA GLY A 58 26.72 18.60 2.00
C GLY A 58 27.39 19.25 0.80
N GLY A 59 26.69 20.07 0.01
CA GLY A 59 27.33 21.02 -0.89
C GLY A 59 28.11 20.45 -2.10
N GLY A 60 27.88 19.19 -2.50
CA GLY A 60 28.48 18.59 -3.69
C GLY A 60 27.90 19.14 -5.01
N SER A 61 28.79 19.58 -5.90
CA SER A 61 28.60 20.25 -7.19
C SER A 61 27.51 19.69 -8.15
N ILE A 62 26.63 20.60 -8.61
CA ILE A 62 26.01 20.77 -9.95
C ILE A 62 25.16 19.62 -10.57
N THR A 63 25.15 18.40 -10.05
CA THR A 63 24.12 17.41 -10.44
C THR A 63 23.18 17.13 -9.29
N SER A 64 22.23 18.06 -9.10
CA SER A 64 21.00 17.97 -8.30
C SER A 64 20.27 16.62 -8.48
N LYS A 65 20.75 15.55 -7.85
CA LYS A 65 20.07 14.26 -7.83
C LYS A 65 19.57 13.99 -6.42
N GLU A 66 18.25 13.91 -6.32
CA GLU A 66 17.55 13.40 -5.14
C GLU A 66 18.16 12.05 -4.73
N LEU A 67 18.27 11.79 -3.42
CA LEU A 67 18.75 10.52 -2.89
C LEU A 67 17.94 9.37 -3.51
N PRO A 68 18.57 8.43 -4.25
CA PRO A 68 17.87 7.26 -4.76
C PRO A 68 17.31 6.40 -3.61
N ILE A 69 16.02 6.06 -3.67
CA ILE A 69 15.36 5.27 -2.62
C ILE A 69 14.70 4.03 -3.25
N LEU A 70 14.89 2.87 -2.63
CA LEU A 70 14.16 1.63 -2.86
C LEU A 70 13.41 1.25 -1.58
N TRP A 71 12.14 1.66 -1.50
CA TRP A 71 11.27 1.36 -0.37
C TRP A 71 10.44 0.11 -0.64
N ILE A 72 10.78 -0.97 0.04
CA ILE A 72 10.09 -2.27 -0.03
C ILE A 72 8.86 -2.20 0.90
N PHE A 73 7.66 -2.24 0.32
CA PHE A 73 6.42 -2.09 1.09
C PHE A 73 5.19 -2.70 0.37
N PRO A 74 4.09 -2.98 1.08
CA PRO A 74 2.91 -3.57 0.44
C PRO A 74 2.22 -2.62 -0.56
N TYR A 75 1.86 -3.15 -1.75
CA TYR A 75 1.31 -2.35 -2.85
C TYR A 75 0.04 -1.56 -2.51
N PHE A 76 -0.71 -1.99 -1.50
CA PHE A 76 -1.96 -1.34 -1.10
C PHE A 76 -1.74 -0.05 -0.31
N PHE A 77 -0.51 0.25 0.11
CA PHE A 77 -0.12 1.54 0.69
C PHE A 77 0.31 2.58 -0.34
N GLU A 78 0.35 2.24 -1.65
CA GLU A 78 0.75 3.17 -2.71
C GLU A 78 0.10 4.56 -2.61
N PRO A 79 -1.24 4.72 -2.42
CA PRO A 79 -1.83 6.06 -2.32
C PRO A 79 -1.22 6.90 -1.20
N ARG A 80 -0.98 6.28 -0.03
CA ARG A 80 -0.41 6.97 1.13
C ARG A 80 1.08 7.25 0.96
N ILE A 81 1.82 6.39 0.26
CA ILE A 81 3.23 6.65 -0.08
C ILE A 81 3.33 7.86 -1.01
N LEU A 82 2.48 7.92 -2.04
CA LEU A 82 2.47 9.01 -3.01
C LEU A 82 2.00 10.35 -2.44
N GLU A 83 1.25 10.36 -1.34
CA GLU A 83 0.94 11.58 -0.58
C GLU A 83 2.22 12.25 -0.03
N PHE A 84 3.21 11.46 0.40
CA PHE A 84 4.49 11.97 0.91
C PHE A 84 5.56 12.11 -0.18
N PHE A 85 5.56 11.20 -1.16
CA PHE A 85 6.54 11.13 -2.24
C PHE A 85 5.88 11.01 -3.61
N PRO A 86 5.36 12.12 -4.18
CA PRO A 86 4.65 12.09 -5.47
C PRO A 86 5.51 11.64 -6.66
N SER A 87 6.83 11.77 -6.56
CA SER A 87 7.79 11.32 -7.59
C SER A 87 7.99 9.80 -7.59
N PHE A 88 7.54 9.10 -6.56
CA PHE A 88 7.77 7.66 -6.44
C PHE A 88 6.91 6.89 -7.44
N THR A 89 7.44 5.76 -7.87
CA THR A 89 6.77 4.80 -8.74
C THR A 89 6.87 3.41 -8.14
N MET A 90 5.80 2.62 -8.27
CA MET A 90 5.78 1.24 -7.83
C MET A 90 6.25 0.31 -8.96
N LEU A 91 7.33 -0.43 -8.73
CA LEU A 91 7.79 -1.48 -9.63
C LEU A 91 6.89 -2.72 -9.53
N ASP A 92 6.80 -3.50 -10.61
CA ASP A 92 5.94 -4.69 -10.63
C ASP A 92 6.60 -5.93 -9.98
N TYR A 93 7.85 -5.79 -9.53
CA TYR A 93 8.62 -6.87 -8.90
C TYR A 93 8.00 -7.31 -7.58
N GLN A 94 7.66 -8.59 -7.49
CA GLN A 94 7.06 -9.21 -6.32
C GLN A 94 8.16 -9.68 -5.39
N VAL A 95 8.41 -8.93 -4.31
CA VAL A 95 9.42 -9.29 -3.31
C VAL A 95 8.89 -10.47 -2.49
N ASP A 96 9.48 -11.65 -2.66
CA ASP A 96 9.13 -12.85 -1.89
C ASP A 96 10.02 -12.99 -0.65
N TYR A 97 9.52 -13.66 0.39
CA TYR A 97 10.18 -13.83 1.68
C TYR A 97 10.11 -15.28 2.11
N ASP A 98 11.24 -15.87 2.51
CA ASP A 98 11.31 -17.29 2.92
C ASP A 98 10.39 -17.64 4.11
N ASN A 99 10.13 -16.68 5.00
CA ASN A 99 9.57 -16.93 6.33
C ASN A 99 8.40 -16.00 6.72
N HIS A 100 7.80 -15.25 5.79
CA HIS A 100 6.81 -14.26 6.18
C HIS A 100 5.50 -14.90 6.69
N VAL A 101 5.20 -14.67 7.97
CA VAL A 101 4.11 -15.32 8.73
C VAL A 101 2.72 -15.12 8.11
N LEU A 102 2.49 -13.99 7.42
CA LEU A 102 1.23 -13.66 6.75
C LEU A 102 1.06 -14.27 5.34
N TYR A 103 2.11 -14.80 4.72
CA TYR A 103 2.12 -15.16 3.29
C TYR A 103 2.73 -16.53 3.00
N LYS A 104 2.40 -17.53 3.84
CA LYS A 104 2.81 -18.91 3.60
C LYS A 104 2.33 -19.41 2.23
N HIS A 105 3.25 -20.01 1.48
CA HIS A 105 2.99 -20.85 0.31
C HIS A 105 2.26 -22.14 0.73
N GLY A 106 0.98 -22.03 1.10
CA GLY A 106 0.11 -23.16 1.45
C GLY A 106 -0.93 -23.47 0.36
N LYS A 107 -1.60 -24.63 0.44
CA LYS A 107 -2.69 -25.05 -0.48
C LYS A 107 -3.87 -24.04 -0.57
N ARG A 108 -3.98 -23.11 0.38
CA ARG A 108 -4.96 -21.99 0.43
C ARG A 108 -4.30 -20.60 0.54
N GLY A 109 -2.97 -20.53 0.50
CA GLY A 109 -2.21 -19.28 0.64
C GLY A 109 -2.23 -18.43 -0.63
N ARG A 110 -1.94 -17.13 -0.48
CA ARG A 110 -1.81 -16.24 -1.62
C ARG A 110 -0.52 -16.60 -2.36
N LYS A 111 -0.61 -17.14 -3.58
CA LYS A 111 0.55 -17.54 -4.41
C LYS A 111 1.51 -16.40 -4.77
N GLN A 112 1.18 -15.16 -4.45
CA GLN A 112 1.87 -13.96 -4.90
C GLN A 112 2.01 -13.01 -3.72
N SER A 113 3.24 -12.58 -3.45
CA SER A 113 3.55 -11.60 -2.40
C SER A 113 2.83 -10.28 -2.68
N PRO A 114 2.29 -9.58 -1.66
CA PRO A 114 1.75 -8.23 -1.82
C PRO A 114 2.83 -7.14 -1.74
N VAL A 115 4.10 -7.49 -1.52
CA VAL A 115 5.19 -6.54 -1.31
C VAL A 115 5.82 -6.15 -2.65
N ARG A 116 6.00 -4.86 -2.87
CA ARG A 116 6.60 -4.25 -4.07
C ARG A 116 7.70 -3.29 -3.66
N ILE A 117 8.43 -2.79 -4.64
CA ILE A 117 9.45 -1.75 -4.46
C ILE A 117 8.89 -0.43 -4.96
N PHE A 118 8.94 0.60 -4.12
CA PHE A 118 8.64 1.99 -4.46
C PHE A 118 9.95 2.76 -4.61
N THR A 119 10.07 3.57 -5.66
CA THR A 119 11.33 4.27 -5.95
C THR A 119 11.13 5.57 -6.71
N ASN A 120 11.99 6.56 -6.47
CA ASN A 120 12.15 7.77 -7.28
C ASN A 120 13.08 7.57 -8.49
N LEU A 121 13.70 6.39 -8.66
CA LEU A 121 14.43 6.05 -9.86
C LEU A 121 13.48 5.86 -11.04
N SER A 122 13.98 6.11 -12.26
CA SER A 122 13.23 5.84 -13.48
C SER A 122 12.91 4.33 -13.57
N PRO A 123 11.63 3.92 -13.70
CA PRO A 123 11.28 2.51 -13.89
C PRO A 123 11.89 1.88 -15.15
N ARG A 124 12.29 2.71 -16.13
CA ARG A 124 12.97 2.26 -17.34
C ARG A 124 14.37 1.73 -17.07
N SER A 125 15.07 2.30 -16.09
CA SER A 125 16.46 1.91 -15.78
C SER A 125 16.56 0.66 -14.91
N ILE A 126 15.44 0.14 -14.40
CA ILE A 126 15.42 -1.04 -13.53
C ILE A 126 14.93 -2.25 -14.33
N VAL A 127 15.86 -3.17 -14.62
CA VAL A 127 15.60 -4.41 -15.35
C VAL A 127 15.12 -5.49 -14.38
N LEU A 128 13.96 -6.11 -14.68
CA LEU A 128 13.46 -7.25 -13.91
C LEU A 128 13.78 -8.58 -14.60
N PRO A 129 14.03 -9.66 -13.85
CA PRO A 129 14.52 -10.93 -14.39
C PRO A 129 13.49 -11.63 -15.26
N ALA A 130 13.79 -11.82 -16.56
CA ALA A 130 12.90 -12.54 -17.48
C ALA A 130 12.69 -14.01 -17.07
N THR A 131 13.70 -14.62 -16.44
CA THR A 131 13.66 -15.99 -15.89
C THR A 131 12.59 -16.18 -14.82
N GLU A 132 12.15 -15.10 -14.16
CA GLU A 132 11.09 -15.11 -13.14
C GLU A 132 9.73 -14.67 -13.70
N GLY A 133 9.61 -14.52 -15.03
CA GLY A 133 8.35 -14.19 -15.68
C GLY A 133 8.03 -12.70 -15.77
N TYR A 134 9.06 -11.84 -15.85
CA TYR A 134 8.91 -10.42 -16.16
C TYR A 134 9.27 -10.11 -17.62
N ARG A 135 8.68 -9.03 -18.16
CA ARG A 135 8.93 -8.54 -19.52
C ARG A 135 8.93 -7.02 -19.55
N PHE A 136 9.62 -6.44 -20.51
CA PHE A 136 9.54 -5.00 -20.76
C PHE A 136 8.20 -4.64 -21.43
N CYS A 137 7.55 -3.58 -20.97
CA CYS A 137 6.42 -2.95 -21.64
C CYS A 137 6.90 -1.68 -22.36
N PRO A 138 6.93 -1.65 -23.71
CA PRO A 138 7.42 -0.49 -24.44
C PRO A 138 6.50 0.73 -24.33
N LEU A 139 5.19 0.54 -24.13
CA LEU A 139 4.24 1.65 -23.97
C LEU A 139 4.39 2.35 -22.61
N CYS A 140 4.62 1.58 -21.54
CA CYS A 140 4.84 2.13 -20.20
C CYS A 140 6.31 2.41 -19.88
N GLN A 141 7.23 2.03 -20.77
CA GLN A 141 8.69 2.14 -20.58
C GLN A 141 9.18 1.56 -19.24
N ARG A 142 8.66 0.38 -18.85
CA ARG A 142 9.03 -0.30 -17.59
C ARG A 142 8.86 -1.81 -17.68
N TYR A 143 9.50 -2.54 -16.79
CA TYR A 143 9.28 -3.98 -16.65
C TYR A 143 8.01 -4.29 -15.86
N VAL A 144 7.29 -5.32 -16.30
CA VAL A 144 6.01 -5.78 -15.75
C VAL A 144 5.97 -7.31 -15.70
N SER A 145 5.15 -7.87 -14.84
CA SER A 145 4.86 -9.31 -14.85
C SER A 145 4.23 -9.71 -16.20
N ASN A 146 4.53 -10.91 -16.68
CA ASN A 146 3.99 -11.44 -17.94
C ASN A 146 2.45 -11.38 -18.00
N GLU A 147 1.80 -11.64 -16.88
CA GLU A 147 0.33 -11.65 -16.74
C GLU A 147 -0.28 -10.24 -16.55
N ASN A 148 0.53 -9.23 -16.23
CA ASN A 148 0.10 -7.83 -16.16
C ASN A 148 0.01 -7.25 -17.58
N ARG A 149 -1.17 -7.31 -18.19
CA ARG A 149 -1.40 -6.80 -19.55
C ARG A 149 -1.59 -5.28 -19.53
N HIS A 150 -1.00 -4.60 -20.51
CA HIS A 150 -1.25 -3.17 -20.74
C HIS A 150 -2.73 -2.99 -21.08
N CYS A 151 -3.36 -2.00 -20.46
CA CYS A 151 -4.73 -1.62 -20.79
C CYS A 151 -4.70 -0.42 -21.73
N ASP A 152 -5.13 -0.62 -22.98
CA ASP A 152 -5.13 0.43 -24.00
C ASP A 152 -6.07 1.59 -23.66
N THR A 153 -7.12 1.35 -22.87
CA THR A 153 -8.04 2.42 -22.44
C THR A 153 -7.48 3.26 -21.29
N CYS A 154 -6.69 2.65 -20.40
CA CYS A 154 -6.03 3.37 -19.30
C CYS A 154 -4.62 3.85 -19.66
N HIS A 155 -4.08 3.43 -20.81
CA HIS A 155 -2.69 3.63 -21.22
C HIS A 155 -1.67 3.20 -20.14
N SER A 156 -1.96 2.12 -19.41
CA SER A 156 -1.12 1.65 -18.29
C SER A 156 -1.24 0.16 -18.03
N CYS A 157 -0.16 -0.46 -17.52
CA CYS A 157 -0.17 -1.80 -16.94
C CYS A 157 -0.63 -1.73 -15.48
N THR A 158 -1.94 -1.81 -15.25
CA THR A 158 -2.58 -1.41 -13.99
C THR A 158 -2.62 -2.48 -12.91
N SER A 159 -2.31 -3.74 -13.24
CA SER A 159 -2.33 -4.80 -12.24
C SER A 159 -1.26 -4.55 -11.19
N LYS A 160 -1.66 -4.66 -9.91
CA LYS A 160 -0.76 -4.53 -8.77
C LYS A 160 -0.39 -5.88 -8.14
N ASP A 161 -1.16 -6.93 -8.43
CA ASP A 161 -0.94 -8.29 -7.94
C ASP A 161 -0.35 -9.22 -9.00
N GLY A 162 0.08 -8.68 -10.14
CA GLY A 162 0.65 -9.44 -11.23
C GLY A 162 -0.36 -10.27 -12.03
N ARG A 163 -1.66 -10.22 -11.71
CA ARG A 163 -2.71 -10.95 -12.45
C ARG A 163 -3.27 -10.11 -13.58
N ARG A 164 -3.95 -10.71 -14.54
CA ARG A 164 -4.70 -9.97 -15.56
C ARG A 164 -5.89 -9.24 -14.93
N TRP A 165 -5.83 -7.92 -14.90
CA TRP A 165 -6.95 -7.05 -14.53
C TRP A 165 -7.80 -6.73 -15.76
N THR A 166 -9.07 -6.41 -15.54
CA THR A 166 -10.03 -6.06 -16.60
C THR A 166 -10.46 -4.61 -16.47
N HIS A 167 -10.52 -3.88 -17.59
CA HIS A 167 -11.04 -2.51 -17.60
C HIS A 167 -12.56 -2.50 -17.40
N CYS A 168 -13.04 -1.70 -16.45
CA CYS A 168 -14.45 -1.41 -16.32
C CYS A 168 -14.78 -0.08 -17.03
N ASN A 169 -15.55 -0.16 -18.12
CA ASN A 169 -15.93 1.01 -18.91
C ASN A 169 -16.81 2.02 -18.17
N LEU A 170 -17.53 1.58 -17.12
CA LEU A 170 -18.39 2.45 -16.31
C LEU A 170 -17.58 3.19 -15.25
N CYS A 171 -16.70 2.50 -14.53
CA CYS A 171 -15.81 3.13 -13.55
C CYS A 171 -14.57 3.80 -14.17
N LYS A 172 -14.33 3.64 -15.49
CA LYS A 172 -13.15 4.14 -16.21
C LYS A 172 -11.83 3.74 -15.57
N LYS A 173 -11.76 2.53 -15.01
CA LYS A 173 -10.55 2.00 -14.36
C LYS A 173 -10.45 0.49 -14.49
N CYS A 174 -9.22 0.00 -14.44
CA CYS A 174 -8.97 -1.42 -14.33
C CYS A 174 -9.22 -1.93 -12.92
N VAL A 175 -9.79 -3.13 -12.84
CA VAL A 175 -10.12 -3.79 -11.57
C VAL A 175 -9.65 -5.24 -11.59
N LYS A 176 -9.52 -5.80 -10.39
CA LYS A 176 -9.17 -7.23 -10.22
C LYS A 176 -10.17 -8.10 -10.98
N PRO A 177 -9.73 -9.24 -11.52
CA PRO A 177 -10.59 -10.12 -12.32
C PRO A 177 -11.79 -10.68 -11.54
N SER A 178 -11.71 -10.74 -10.21
CA SER A 178 -12.80 -11.18 -9.34
C SER A 178 -13.82 -10.07 -9.01
N TRP A 179 -13.64 -8.85 -9.50
CA TRP A 179 -14.52 -7.71 -9.22
C TRP A 179 -15.45 -7.48 -10.41
N LEU A 180 -16.73 -7.22 -10.11
CA LEU A 180 -17.76 -6.89 -11.09
C LEU A 180 -18.33 -5.50 -10.79
N HIS A 181 -18.78 -4.79 -11.84
CA HIS A 181 -19.47 -3.51 -11.66
C HIS A 181 -20.86 -3.73 -11.09
N CYS A 182 -21.11 -3.16 -9.92
CA CYS A 182 -22.43 -3.13 -9.32
C CYS A 182 -23.20 -1.92 -9.84
N SER A 183 -24.34 -2.14 -10.50
CA SER A 183 -25.21 -1.07 -10.96
C SER A 183 -25.87 -0.30 -9.81
N ILE A 184 -26.19 -0.99 -8.71
CA ILE A 184 -26.83 -0.38 -7.52
C ILE A 184 -25.87 0.60 -6.82
N CYS A 185 -24.64 0.17 -6.55
CA CYS A 185 -23.63 1.01 -5.89
C CYS A 185 -22.82 1.88 -6.85
N ASN A 186 -23.03 1.73 -8.16
CA ASN A 186 -22.25 2.35 -9.23
C ASN A 186 -20.72 2.23 -9.03
N ARG A 187 -20.26 1.07 -8.55
CA ARG A 187 -18.83 0.80 -8.30
C ARG A 187 -18.49 -0.65 -8.56
N CYS A 188 -17.26 -0.90 -8.98
CA CYS A 188 -16.71 -2.25 -8.99
C CYS A 188 -16.46 -2.75 -7.57
N ALA A 189 -16.90 -3.96 -7.28
CA ALA A 189 -16.71 -4.64 -5.99
C ALA A 189 -16.72 -6.16 -6.18
N LEU A 190 -16.45 -6.92 -5.11
CA LEU A 190 -16.66 -8.36 -5.13
C LEU A 190 -18.14 -8.69 -5.32
N PRO A 191 -18.51 -9.78 -6.03
CA PRO A 191 -19.91 -10.14 -6.26
C PRO A 191 -20.76 -10.20 -4.98
N THR A 192 -20.16 -10.61 -3.86
CA THR A 192 -20.83 -10.77 -2.56
C THR A 192 -20.76 -9.53 -1.66
N HIS A 193 -20.46 -8.35 -2.21
CA HIS A 193 -20.41 -7.12 -1.40
C HIS A 193 -21.81 -6.67 -0.95
N PRO A 194 -21.93 -6.09 0.25
CA PRO A 194 -23.18 -5.45 0.66
C PRO A 194 -23.41 -4.18 -0.18
N CYS A 195 -24.58 -4.09 -0.81
CA CYS A 195 -25.00 -2.90 -1.53
C CYS A 195 -25.72 -1.95 -0.57
N GLU A 196 -25.32 -0.68 -0.52
CA GLU A 196 -26.01 0.34 0.29
C GLU A 196 -27.45 0.60 -0.20
N GLY A 197 -27.77 0.22 -1.45
CA GLY A 197 -29.12 0.31 -2.04
C GLY A 197 -29.92 -0.99 -2.06
N ALA A 198 -29.39 -2.12 -1.55
CA ALA A 198 -30.21 -3.30 -1.30
C ALA A 198 -30.88 -3.11 0.07
N GLN A 199 -31.97 -2.33 0.09
CA GLN A 199 -32.79 -1.94 1.26
C GLN A 199 -32.37 -2.62 2.58
N ALA A 200 -31.33 -2.08 3.22
CA ALA A 200 -31.08 -2.36 4.62
C ALA A 200 -31.99 -1.43 5.41
N GLY A 201 -33.28 -1.79 5.42
CA GLY A 201 -34.19 -1.26 6.41
C GLY A 201 -33.59 -1.40 7.80
N CYS A 202 -33.96 -0.51 8.71
CA CYS A 202 -33.53 -0.54 10.07
C CYS A 202 -33.68 -1.97 10.62
N PHE A 203 -32.60 -2.57 11.11
CA PHE A 203 -32.62 -3.94 11.65
C PHE A 203 -33.56 -4.16 12.85
N VAL A 204 -34.24 -3.11 13.34
CA VAL A 204 -35.23 -3.17 14.42
C VAL A 204 -36.65 -3.08 13.89
N CYS A 205 -36.93 -2.28 12.86
CA CYS A 205 -38.31 -2.05 12.37
C CYS A 205 -38.50 -2.13 10.85
N GLY A 206 -37.44 -2.35 10.06
CA GLY A 206 -37.50 -2.51 8.61
C GLY A 206 -37.56 -1.21 7.80
N GLU A 207 -37.70 -0.05 8.44
CA GLU A 207 -37.83 1.25 7.73
C GLU A 207 -36.50 1.74 7.16
N ALA A 208 -36.53 2.33 5.96
CA ALA A 208 -35.33 2.73 5.22
C ALA A 208 -34.78 4.12 5.59
N ASP A 209 -35.49 4.89 6.42
CA ASP A 209 -35.21 6.29 6.74
C ASP A 209 -34.23 6.48 7.90
N HIS A 210 -33.83 5.41 8.60
CA HIS A 210 -32.88 5.51 9.72
C HIS A 210 -32.04 4.24 9.93
N LYS A 211 -30.88 4.40 10.60
CA LYS A 211 -30.02 3.30 11.04
C LYS A 211 -30.49 2.75 12.40
N ARG A 212 -30.15 1.50 12.72
CA ARG A 212 -30.50 0.85 14.02
C ARG A 212 -30.24 1.74 15.24
N THR A 213 -29.16 2.52 15.25
CA THR A 213 -28.77 3.39 16.37
C THR A 213 -29.75 4.53 16.64
N THR A 214 -30.50 4.96 15.64
CA THR A 214 -31.47 6.07 15.69
C THR A 214 -32.91 5.60 15.55
N CYS A 215 -33.18 4.31 15.71
CA CYS A 215 -34.53 3.76 15.56
C CYS A 215 -35.46 4.14 16.73
N PRO A 216 -36.64 4.73 16.45
CA PRO A 216 -37.61 5.09 17.49
C PRO A 216 -38.18 3.85 18.21
N ASN A 217 -38.23 2.70 17.54
CA ASN A 217 -38.66 1.42 18.11
C ASN A 217 -37.54 0.68 18.86
N ARG A 218 -36.36 1.29 19.02
CA ARG A 218 -35.26 0.68 19.76
C ARG A 218 -35.56 0.73 21.26
N GLN A 219 -36.06 -0.37 21.81
CA GLN A 219 -36.14 -0.56 23.26
C GLN A 219 -34.74 -0.37 23.86
N ARG A 220 -34.59 0.66 24.70
CA ARG A 220 -33.36 0.91 25.46
C ARG A 220 -33.27 -0.12 26.59
N THR A 221 -32.70 -1.29 26.30
CA THR A 221 -32.25 -2.18 27.38
C THR A 221 -30.94 -1.63 27.94
N CYS A 222 -31.06 -0.79 28.98
CA CYS A 222 -29.92 -0.53 29.87
C CYS A 222 -29.69 -1.80 30.71
N ARG A 223 -28.55 -2.48 30.49
CA ARG A 223 -28.04 -3.44 31.46
C ARG A 223 -27.49 -2.65 32.64
N PHE A 224 -28.33 -2.42 33.65
CA PHE A 224 -27.82 -2.37 35.02
C PHE A 224 -27.68 -3.80 35.53
N GLY A 225 -26.67 -4.03 36.37
CA GLY A 225 -26.36 -5.33 36.96
C GLY A 225 -27.60 -6.03 37.51
N GLY A 226 -27.58 -7.37 37.43
CA GLY A 226 -28.75 -8.23 37.51
C GLY A 226 -29.69 -7.93 38.67
N PHE A 227 -30.99 -7.91 38.37
CA PHE A 227 -31.98 -8.87 38.84
C PHE A 227 -33.29 -8.62 38.06
N LEU A 228 -34.00 -9.70 37.73
CA LEU A 228 -35.35 -9.67 37.14
C LEU A 228 -36.37 -9.37 38.24
N VAL A 229 -37.28 -8.42 37.98
CA VAL A 229 -38.62 -8.42 38.58
C VAL A 229 -39.61 -7.87 37.56
N ASP A 230 -40.61 -8.70 37.25
CA ASP A 230 -41.82 -8.34 36.54
C ASP A 230 -42.71 -7.48 37.44
N VAL A 231 -43.32 -6.44 36.88
CA VAL A 231 -44.50 -5.81 37.49
C VAL A 231 -45.51 -5.53 36.37
N SER A 232 -46.73 -6.01 36.61
CA SER A 232 -47.91 -5.97 35.75
C SER A 232 -48.41 -4.57 35.43
#